data_AF-A0A935MB55-F1
#
_entry.id   AF-A0A935MB55-F1
#
_cell.length_a   1.000
_cell.length_b   1.000
_cell.length_c   1.000
_cell.angle_alpha   90.00
_cell.angle_beta   90.00
_cell.angle_gamma   90.00
#
_symmetry.space_group_name_H-M   'P 1'
#
loop_
_entity.id
_entity.type
_entity.pdbx_description
1 polymer ?
#
loop_
_entity_poly.entity_id
_entity_poly.type
_entity_poly.pdbx_seq_one_letter_code
_entity_poly.pdbx_strand_id
1 'polypeptide(L)' 'MKPKRIISIRHGESEGNVDKMVYNQKPDYTLELTQKGLNQALEAGKRLKEIVKDESLFFYVSPM' A
#
# COMPACT_ATOMS: atom_id res chain seq x y z
N MET A 1 12.01 -14.65 -17.80
CA MET A 1 10.56 -14.87 -17.72
C MET A 1 9.87 -13.51 -17.84
N LYS A 2 8.90 -13.32 -18.73
CA LYS A 2 8.23 -12.02 -18.95
C LYS A 2 6.94 -11.96 -18.12
N PRO A 3 6.70 -10.89 -17.32
CA PRO A 3 5.45 -10.78 -16.57
C PRO A 3 4.26 -10.59 -17.53
N LYS A 4 3.11 -11.19 -17.19
CA LYS A 4 1.86 -11.05 -17.97
C LYS A 4 1.27 -9.65 -17.89
N ARG A 5 1.45 -8.96 -16.75
CA ARG A 5 0.87 -7.66 -16.42
C ARG A 5 1.65 -7.01 -15.29
N ILE A 6 1.54 -5.69 -15.20
CA ILE A 6 2.04 -4.88 -14.08
C ILE A 6 0.80 -4.30 -13.38
N ILE A 7 0.71 -4.49 -12.07
CA ILE A 7 -0.37 -3.96 -11.23
C ILE A 7 0.27 -2.94 -10.30
N SER A 8 -0.17 -1.68 -10.37
CA SER A 8 0.27 -0.63 -9.47
C SER A 8 -0.73 -0.47 -8.34
N ILE A 9 -0.25 -0.53 -7.09
CA ILE A 9 -1.08 -0.38 -5.89
C ILE A 9 -0.49 0.76 -5.08
N ARG A 10 -1.31 1.76 -4.75
CA ARG A 10 -0.96 2.84 -3.83
C ARG A 10 -1.12 2.36 -2.38
N HIS A 11 -0.28 2.85 -1.48
CA HIS A 11 -0.43 2.63 -0.04
C HIS A 11 -1.81 3.11 0.47
N GLY A 12 -2.26 2.56 1.61
CA GLY A 12 -3.48 2.99 2.27
C GLY A 12 -3.37 4.38 2.89
N GLU A 13 -4.48 4.93 3.37
CA GLU A 13 -4.50 6.22 4.07
C GLU A 13 -3.52 6.24 5.26
N SER A 14 -2.61 7.22 5.28
CA SER A 14 -1.66 7.46 6.38
C SER A 14 -2.04 8.66 7.25
N GLU A 15 -1.41 8.79 8.42
CA GLU A 15 -1.52 9.99 9.27
C GLU A 15 -1.32 11.28 8.45
N GLY A 16 -0.28 11.33 7.61
CA GLY A 16 0.02 12.49 6.75
C GLY A 16 -0.98 12.75 5.63
N ASN A 17 -1.79 11.75 5.25
CA ASN A 17 -2.91 11.96 4.33
C ASN A 17 -4.11 12.62 5.02
N VAL A 18 -4.31 12.33 6.30
CA VAL A 18 -5.38 12.90 7.13
C VAL A 18 -5.02 14.30 7.58
N ASP A 19 -3.82 14.49 8.11
CA ASP A 19 -3.32 15.78 8.58
C ASP A 19 -1.90 16.04 8.10
N LYS A 20 -1.75 17.01 7.19
CA LYS A 20 -0.44 17.41 6.66
C LYS A 20 0.42 18.15 7.69
N MET A 21 -0.13 18.61 8.81
CA MET A 21 0.66 19.27 9.85
C MET A 21 1.51 18.28 10.64
N VAL A 22 1.21 16.97 10.58
CA VAL A 22 1.97 15.91 11.26
C VAL A 22 3.44 15.87 10.82
N TYR A 23 3.73 16.28 9.58
CA TYR A 23 5.08 16.38 9.04
C TYR A 23 5.99 17.32 9.82
N ASN A 24 5.42 18.26 10.59
CA ASN A 24 6.19 19.16 11.46
C ASN A 24 6.59 18.49 12.80
N GLN A 25 6.00 17.34 13.12
CA GLN A 25 6.15 16.67 14.41
C GLN A 25 6.78 15.28 14.27
N LYS A 26 6.56 14.62 13.13
CA LYS A 26 7.05 13.27 12.82
C LYS A 26 7.74 13.25 11.45
N PRO A 27 8.92 12.62 11.33
CA PRO A 27 9.52 12.32 10.03
C PRO A 27 8.61 11.43 9.16
N ASP A 28 8.64 11.61 7.84
CA ASP A 28 7.77 10.90 6.88
C ASP A 28 7.87 9.37 7.00
N TYR A 29 9.10 8.83 7.10
CA TYR A 29 9.34 7.38 7.23
C TYR A 29 8.81 6.76 8.54
N THR A 30 8.32 7.59 9.47
CA THR A 30 7.70 7.14 10.73
C THR A 30 6.19 7.29 10.73
N LEU A 31 5.60 7.86 9.66
CA LEU A 31 4.16 8.00 9.55
C LEU A 31 3.53 6.64 9.29
N GLU A 32 2.52 6.33 10.09
CA GLU A 32 1.84 5.05 10.01
C GLU A 32 0.57 5.13 9.16
N LEU A 33 0.09 3.96 8.73
CA LEU A 33 -1.26 3.85 8.18
C LEU A 33 -2.28 4.08 9.29
N THR A 34 -3.36 4.79 8.97
CA THR A 34 -4.51 4.85 9.86
C THR A 34 -5.16 3.46 9.93
N GLN A 35 -6.04 3.24 10.92
CA GLN A 35 -6.84 2.01 10.97
C GLN A 35 -7.64 1.79 9.68
N LYS A 36 -8.09 2.88 9.04
CA LYS A 36 -8.74 2.85 7.74
C LYS A 36 -7.77 2.48 6.62
N GLY A 37 -6.54 3.02 6.63
CA GLY A 37 -5.47 2.64 5.71
C GLY A 37 -5.11 1.16 5.77
N LEU A 38 -5.05 0.58 6.98
CA LEU A 38 -4.84 -0.86 7.18
C LEU A 38 -5.97 -1.69 6.57
N ASN A 39 -7.23 -1.28 6.80
CA ASN A 39 -8.39 -1.95 6.20
C ASN A 39 -8.40 -1.85 4.67
N GLN A 40 -8.00 -0.71 4.12
CA GLN A 40 -7.85 -0.52 2.67
C GLN A 40 -6.78 -1.47 2.08
N ALA A 41 -5.64 -1.61 2.74
CA ALA A 41 -4.57 -2.51 2.30
C ALA A 41 -5.03 -3.98 2.31
N LEU A 42 -5.75 -4.41 3.35
CA LEU A 42 -6.32 -5.75 3.46
C LEU A 42 -7.33 -6.02 2.33
N GLU A 43 -8.24 -5.09 2.08
CA GLU A 43 -9.25 -5.22 1.03
C GLU A 43 -8.61 -5.23 -0.37
N ALA A 44 -7.60 -4.39 -0.61
CA ALA A 44 -6.84 -4.41 -1.85
C ALA A 44 -6.13 -5.76 -2.08
N GLY A 45 -5.58 -6.35 -1.02
CA GLY A 45 -4.97 -7.68 -1.06
C GLY A 45 -5.96 -8.79 -1.43
N LYS A 46 -7.18 -8.75 -0.88
CA LYS A 46 -8.26 -9.69 -1.24
C LYS A 46 -8.61 -9.61 -2.73
N ARG A 47 -8.82 -8.39 -3.23
CA ARG A 47 -9.12 -8.15 -4.66
C ARG A 47 -7.96 -8.57 -5.56
N LEU A 48 -6.72 -8.30 -5.15
CA LEU A 48 -5.54 -8.75 -5.89
C LEU A 48 -5.52 -10.28 -6.01
N LYS A 49 -5.82 -11.02 -4.93
CA LYS A 49 -5.88 -12.49 -4.95
C LYS A 49 -6.92 -13.02 -5.95
N GLU A 50 -8.07 -12.36 -6.08
CA GLU A 50 -9.09 -12.73 -7.06
C GLU A 50 -8.61 -12.52 -8.52
N ILE A 51 -7.82 -11.47 -8.76
CA ILE A 51 -7.28 -11.10 -10.08
C ILE A 51 -6.15 -12.04 -10.53
N VAL A 52 -5.24 -12.38 -9.60
CA VAL A 52 -4.02 -13.15 -9.91
C VAL A 52 -4.18 -14.64 -9.67
N LYS A 53 -5.13 -15.06 -8.83
CA LYS A 53 -5.38 -16.45 -8.47
C LYS A 53 -4.08 -17.14 -8.03
N ASP A 54 -3.59 -18.09 -8.82
CA ASP A 54 -2.41 -18.92 -8.50
C ASP A 54 -1.19 -18.58 -9.37
N GLU A 55 -1.18 -17.40 -9.98
CA GLU A 55 -0.01 -16.89 -10.70
C GLU A 55 1.16 -16.64 -9.76
N SER A 56 2.39 -16.88 -10.23
CA SER A 56 3.60 -16.48 -9.54
C SER A 56 3.77 -14.96 -9.60
N LEU A 57 4.06 -14.34 -8.45
CA LEU A 57 4.12 -12.89 -8.31
C LEU A 57 5.53 -12.43 -7.93
N PHE A 58 5.89 -11.24 -8.41
CA PHE A 58 7.02 -10.47 -7.92
C PHE A 58 6.48 -9.20 -7.26
N PHE A 59 6.96 -8.90 -6.06
CA PHE A 59 6.59 -7.69 -5.33
C PHE A 59 7.78 -6.73 -5.33
N TYR A 60 7.51 -5.50 -5.75
CA TYR A 60 8.43 -4.37 -5.64
C TYR A 60 7.73 -3.34 -4.77
N VAL A 61 8.30 -3.05 -3.60
CA VAL A 61 7.68 -2.19 -2.60
C VAL A 61 8.58 -0.98 -2.40
N SER A 62 7.97 0.20 -2.30
CA SER A 62 8.68 1.42 -1.90
C SER A 62 9.32 1.20 -0.52
N PRO A 63 10.52 1.75 -0.24
CA PRO A 63 11.16 1.60 1.07
C PRO A 63 10.51 2.44 2.18
N MET A 64 9.53 3.29 1.83
CA MET A 64 8.85 4.22 2.73
C MET A 64 7.65 3.59 3.41
#